data_AF-A0A1J3F9L1-F1
#
_entry.id   AF-A0A1J3F9L1-F1
#
_cell.length_a   1.000
_cell.length_b   1.000
_cell.length_c   1.000
_cell.angle_alpha   90.00
_cell.angle_beta   90.00
_cell.angle_gamma   90.00
#
_symmetry.space_group_name_H-M   'P 1'
#
loop_
_entity.id
_entity.type
_entity.pdbx_description
1 polymer ?
#
loop_
_entity_poly.entity_id
_entity_poly.type
_entity_poly.pdbx_seq_one_letter_code
_entity_poly.pdbx_strand_id
1 'polypeptide(L)'
;ARKGLSTNRSTRFVGTKQSREMVTKTEETKLNQLENQVDNGGGGAWEYLSLVRKLKVRRSEQVLKHGSSILSDSGKRSALGPDVWTLNEQVAIAAMDCQCFDVAQNCIKALQKKFPESKRVGRLEALLLEAKGLWGEAEEAYSSLLEDNPLDQAIHKRRVAISKALGKPSLAIELLNKYLELFMADHDAWRQLAEIYLSLQMYKQAA
;
A
#
# COMPACT_ATOMS: atom_id res chain seq x y z
N ALA A 1 8.37 2.37 61.33
CA ALA A 1 9.07 1.20 60.76
C ALA A 1 8.15 0.46 59.79
N ARG A 2 8.71 -0.11 58.72
CA ARG A 2 8.10 -0.63 57.48
C ARG A 2 6.89 -1.58 57.61
N LYS A 3 6.00 -1.55 56.59
CA LYS A 3 5.37 -2.67 55.81
C LYS A 3 4.36 -2.03 54.84
N GLY A 4 4.53 -2.04 53.51
CA GLY A 4 4.27 -3.14 52.55
C GLY A 4 3.00 -2.81 51.73
N LEU A 5 3.09 -2.21 50.54
CA LEU A 5 2.92 -2.85 49.21
C LEU A 5 1.77 -3.88 49.11
N SER A 6 0.72 -3.60 48.31
CA SER A 6 0.52 -4.22 46.98
C SER A 6 -0.91 -4.04 46.42
N THR A 7 -0.98 -3.37 45.28
CA THR A 7 -1.74 -3.69 44.04
C THR A 7 -3.21 -4.10 44.10
N ASN A 8 -4.06 -3.33 43.40
CA ASN A 8 -4.74 -3.85 42.22
C ASN A 8 -5.39 -2.73 41.39
N ARG A 9 -4.83 -2.40 40.22
CA ARG A 9 -5.58 -1.79 39.13
C ARG A 9 -5.34 -2.61 37.88
N SER A 10 -6.30 -3.48 37.61
CA SER A 10 -6.51 -4.13 36.32
C SER A 10 -6.89 -3.07 35.29
N THR A 11 -5.92 -2.54 34.55
CA THR A 11 -6.19 -1.81 33.31
C THR A 11 -6.25 -2.82 32.17
N ARG A 12 -7.48 -3.06 31.69
CA ARG A 12 -7.73 -3.81 30.45
C ARG A 12 -7.05 -3.06 29.30
N PHE A 13 -6.03 -3.69 28.72
CA PHE A 13 -5.43 -3.29 27.45
C PHE A 13 -6.45 -3.53 26.34
N VAL A 14 -7.06 -2.46 25.81
CA VAL A 14 -7.80 -2.51 24.55
C VAL A 14 -6.83 -2.17 23.44
N GLY A 15 -6.03 -3.17 23.04
CA GLY A 15 -5.24 -3.09 21.82
C GLY A 15 -6.14 -3.37 20.62
N THR A 16 -6.45 -2.35 19.84
CA THR A 16 -7.10 -2.50 18.53
C THR A 16 -6.20 -3.31 17.62
N LYS A 17 -6.48 -4.62 17.51
CA LYS A 17 -6.00 -5.43 16.40
C LYS A 17 -6.51 -4.81 15.12
N GLN A 18 -5.64 -4.23 14.32
CA GLN A 18 -5.89 -4.07 12.89
C GLN A 18 -5.74 -5.46 12.26
N SER A 19 -6.65 -6.36 12.61
CA SER A 19 -6.75 -7.68 12.01
C SER A 19 -7.06 -7.47 10.53
N ARG A 20 -6.13 -7.91 9.67
CA ARG A 20 -6.41 -8.13 8.26
C ARG A 20 -7.60 -9.10 8.21
N GLU A 21 -8.80 -8.59 7.98
CA GLU A 21 -10.01 -9.41 7.87
C GLU A 21 -9.74 -10.46 6.79
N MET A 22 -9.76 -11.73 7.18
CA MET A 22 -9.61 -12.81 6.22
C MET A 22 -10.86 -12.85 5.34
N VAL A 23 -10.65 -12.89 4.02
CA VAL A 23 -11.74 -13.01 3.05
C VAL A 23 -12.56 -14.25 3.38
N THR A 24 -13.87 -14.10 3.54
CA THR A 24 -14.75 -15.23 3.85
C THR A 24 -14.90 -16.13 2.63
N LYS A 25 -15.18 -17.43 2.83
CA LYS A 25 -15.44 -18.37 1.72
C LYS A 25 -16.55 -17.88 0.79
N THR A 26 -17.57 -17.24 1.35
CA THR A 26 -18.69 -16.66 0.59
C THR A 26 -18.23 -15.49 -0.29
N GLU A 27 -17.38 -14.61 0.23
CA GLU A 27 -16.81 -13.49 -0.54
C GLU A 27 -15.88 -13.97 -1.64
N GLU A 28 -15.04 -14.98 -1.36
CA GLU A 28 -14.17 -15.60 -2.35
C GLU A 28 -14.96 -16.28 -3.47
N THR A 29 -16.00 -17.03 -3.12
CA THR A 29 -16.90 -17.67 -4.10
C THR A 29 -17.56 -16.62 -4.99
N LYS A 30 -18.09 -15.55 -4.38
CA LYS A 30 -18.71 -14.44 -5.12
C LYS A 30 -17.70 -13.74 -6.04
N LEU A 31 -16.47 -13.52 -5.56
CA LEU A 31 -15.40 -12.91 -6.34
C LEU A 31 -15.08 -13.74 -7.58
N ASN A 32 -14.86 -15.05 -7.42
CA ASN A 32 -14.54 -15.94 -8.52
C ASN A 32 -15.72 -16.08 -9.51
N GLN A 33 -16.96 -16.07 -9.03
CA GLN A 33 -18.14 -16.04 -9.90
C GLN A 33 -18.18 -14.77 -10.76
N LEU A 34 -17.97 -13.60 -10.15
CA LEU A 34 -17.93 -12.33 -10.88
C LEU A 34 -16.74 -12.27 -11.85
N GLU A 35 -15.58 -12.77 -11.46
CA GLU A 35 -14.40 -12.85 -12.34
C GLU A 35 -14.73 -13.65 -13.61
N ASN A 36 -15.29 -14.85 -13.46
CA ASN A 36 -15.73 -15.68 -14.59
C ASN A 36 -16.82 -14.99 -15.43
N GLN A 37 -17.79 -14.33 -14.80
CA GLN A 37 -18.86 -13.63 -15.53
C GLN A 37 -18.28 -12.51 -16.41
N VAL A 38 -17.39 -11.69 -15.86
CA VAL A 38 -16.78 -10.57 -16.59
C VAL A 38 -15.87 -11.06 -17.69
N ASP A 39 -15.09 -12.13 -17.45
CA ASP A 39 -14.21 -12.73 -18.46
C ASP A 39 -14.97 -13.30 -19.67
N ASN A 40 -16.20 -13.77 -19.46
CA ASN A 40 -17.08 -14.26 -20.52
C ASN A 40 -18.02 -13.18 -21.10
N GLY A 41 -17.81 -11.90 -20.77
CA GLY A 41 -18.59 -10.79 -21.32
C GLY A 41 -19.99 -10.62 -20.72
N GLY A 42 -20.30 -11.27 -19.60
CA GLY A 42 -21.59 -11.22 -18.93
C GLY A 42 -21.91 -9.92 -18.18
N GLY A 43 -21.15 -8.85 -18.40
CA GLY A 43 -21.26 -7.58 -17.66
C GLY A 43 -20.73 -7.67 -16.22
N GLY A 44 -21.02 -6.66 -15.39
CA GLY A 44 -20.63 -6.68 -13.97
C GLY A 44 -19.19 -6.25 -13.67
N ALA A 45 -18.50 -5.64 -14.64
CA ALA A 45 -17.07 -5.35 -14.53
C ALA A 45 -16.76 -4.37 -13.38
N TRP A 46 -17.59 -3.35 -13.16
CA TRP A 46 -17.37 -2.41 -12.06
C TRP A 46 -17.64 -3.04 -10.69
N GLU A 47 -18.65 -3.91 -10.59
CA GLU A 47 -18.97 -4.68 -9.39
C GLU A 47 -17.82 -5.61 -9.01
N TYR A 48 -17.25 -6.31 -9.99
CA TYR A 48 -16.04 -7.12 -9.81
C TYR A 48 -14.86 -6.28 -9.30
N LEU A 49 -14.52 -5.19 -10.00
CA LEU A 49 -13.39 -4.32 -9.63
C LEU A 49 -13.58 -3.70 -8.24
N SER A 50 -14.80 -3.31 -7.91
CA SER A 50 -15.15 -2.78 -6.58
C SER A 50 -15.01 -3.84 -5.50
N LEU A 51 -15.38 -5.09 -5.78
CA LEU A 51 -15.20 -6.19 -4.84
C LEU A 51 -13.72 -6.54 -4.64
N VAL A 52 -12.92 -6.58 -5.72
CA VAL A 52 -11.45 -6.76 -5.64
C VAL A 52 -10.83 -5.70 -4.71
N ARG A 53 -11.22 -4.43 -4.89
CA ARG A 53 -10.75 -3.32 -4.06
C ARG A 53 -11.21 -3.43 -2.62
N LYS A 54 -12.49 -3.79 -2.39
CA LYS A 54 -13.07 -3.95 -1.04
C LYS A 54 -12.37 -5.06 -0.26
N LEU A 55 -12.13 -6.20 -0.90
CA LEU A 55 -11.47 -7.37 -0.30
C LEU A 55 -9.94 -7.24 -0.21
N LYS A 56 -9.36 -6.19 -0.82
CA LYS A 56 -7.91 -5.94 -0.85
C LYS A 56 -7.12 -7.15 -1.37
N VAL A 57 -7.67 -7.86 -2.35
CA VAL A 57 -7.05 -9.03 -2.98
C VAL A 57 -6.25 -8.63 -4.22
N ARG A 58 -5.16 -9.36 -4.49
CA ARG A 58 -4.31 -9.11 -5.64
C ARG A 58 -4.86 -9.86 -6.86
N ARG A 59 -5.38 -9.12 -7.84
CA ARG A 59 -5.92 -9.58 -9.13
C ARG A 59 -5.45 -8.68 -10.27
N SER A 60 -4.17 -8.33 -10.27
CA SER A 60 -3.63 -7.22 -11.07
C SER A 60 -3.86 -7.39 -12.58
N GLU A 61 -3.68 -8.58 -13.13
CA GLU A 61 -3.95 -8.85 -14.56
C GLU A 61 -5.42 -8.59 -14.92
N GLN A 62 -6.35 -9.10 -14.11
CA GLN A 62 -7.79 -8.94 -14.33
C GLN A 62 -8.25 -7.50 -14.11
N VAL A 63 -7.71 -6.83 -13.10
CA VAL A 63 -7.97 -5.42 -12.83
C VAL A 63 -7.49 -4.56 -13.99
N LEU A 64 -6.30 -4.83 -14.52
CA LEU A 64 -5.76 -4.14 -15.67
C LEU A 64 -6.64 -4.35 -16.91
N LYS A 65 -6.94 -5.61 -17.25
CA LYS A 65 -7.77 -5.97 -18.41
C LYS A 65 -9.13 -5.27 -18.40
N HIS A 66 -9.90 -5.49 -17.33
CA HIS A 66 -11.29 -5.01 -17.26
C HIS A 66 -11.35 -3.51 -16.97
N GLY A 67 -10.45 -3.00 -16.13
CA GLY A 67 -10.37 -1.58 -15.83
C GLY A 67 -9.94 -0.75 -17.02
N SER A 68 -8.92 -1.19 -17.78
CA SER A 68 -8.53 -0.52 -19.03
C SER A 68 -9.64 -0.59 -20.08
N SER A 69 -10.40 -1.69 -20.16
CA SER A 69 -11.56 -1.77 -21.06
C SER A 69 -12.60 -0.69 -20.73
N ILE A 70 -12.99 -0.54 -19.45
CA ILE A 70 -13.91 0.52 -19.02
C ILE A 70 -13.31 1.92 -19.28
N LEU A 71 -12.03 2.11 -18.95
CA LEU A 71 -11.36 3.38 -19.17
C LEU A 71 -11.18 3.69 -20.65
N SER A 72 -11.18 2.72 -21.58
CA SER A 72 -11.08 2.99 -23.02
C SER A 72 -12.42 3.38 -23.66
N ASP A 73 -13.53 2.89 -23.11
CA ASP A 73 -14.89 3.09 -23.60
C ASP A 73 -15.51 4.36 -23.00
N SER A 74 -15.83 5.37 -23.82
CA SER A 74 -16.37 6.65 -23.35
C SER A 74 -17.72 6.53 -22.66
N GLY A 75 -18.58 5.60 -23.11
CA GLY A 75 -19.89 5.35 -22.52
C GLY A 75 -19.76 4.70 -21.14
N LYS A 76 -18.94 3.65 -21.02
CA LYS A 76 -18.70 2.99 -19.73
C LYS A 76 -17.97 3.91 -18.75
N ARG A 77 -16.98 4.65 -19.23
CA ARG A 77 -16.22 5.61 -18.42
C ARG A 77 -17.11 6.72 -17.87
N SER A 78 -17.98 7.30 -18.68
CA SER A 78 -18.89 8.37 -18.23
C SER A 78 -19.97 7.85 -17.27
N ALA A 79 -20.45 6.61 -17.45
CA ALA A 79 -21.41 5.97 -16.56
C ALA A 79 -20.89 5.78 -15.12
N LEU A 80 -19.58 5.71 -14.91
CA LEU A 80 -18.98 5.66 -13.56
C LEU A 80 -19.08 6.98 -12.79
N GLY A 81 -19.27 8.11 -13.47
CA GLY A 81 -19.26 9.42 -12.82
C GLY A 81 -17.97 9.65 -12.00
N PRO A 82 -18.07 10.02 -10.70
CA PRO A 82 -16.90 10.25 -9.85
C PRO A 82 -16.01 9.01 -9.64
N ASP A 83 -16.56 7.81 -9.77
CA ASP A 83 -15.82 6.57 -9.54
C ASP A 83 -14.72 6.30 -10.57
N VAL A 84 -14.75 7.03 -11.70
CA VAL A 84 -13.69 6.96 -12.72
C VAL A 84 -12.31 7.27 -12.14
N TRP A 85 -12.21 8.14 -11.14
CA TRP A 85 -10.92 8.49 -10.51
C TRP A 85 -10.40 7.36 -9.65
N THR A 86 -11.30 6.70 -8.91
CA THR A 86 -10.97 5.48 -8.15
C THR A 86 -10.53 4.36 -9.09
N LEU A 87 -11.18 4.23 -10.25
CA LEU A 87 -10.76 3.27 -11.27
C LEU A 87 -9.38 3.59 -11.84
N ASN A 88 -9.08 4.86 -12.13
CA ASN A 88 -7.75 5.26 -12.62
C ASN A 88 -6.64 4.86 -11.64
N GLU A 89 -6.81 5.10 -10.34
CA GLU A 89 -5.83 4.70 -9.33
C GLU A 89 -5.69 3.18 -9.24
N GLN A 90 -6.82 2.46 -9.23
CA GLN A 90 -6.82 1.00 -9.19
C GLN A 90 -6.14 0.38 -10.41
N VAL A 91 -6.39 0.92 -11.61
CA VAL A 91 -5.72 0.50 -12.86
C VAL A 91 -4.25 0.90 -12.85
N ALA A 92 -3.89 2.07 -12.33
CA ALA A 92 -2.48 2.48 -12.24
C ALA A 92 -1.66 1.49 -11.40
N ILE A 93 -2.18 1.09 -10.23
CA ILE A 93 -1.52 0.11 -9.36
C ILE A 93 -1.42 -1.26 -10.04
N ALA A 94 -2.51 -1.75 -10.63
CA ALA A 94 -2.52 -3.01 -11.35
C ALA A 94 -1.57 -3.00 -12.57
N ALA A 95 -1.49 -1.89 -13.28
CA ALA A 95 -0.59 -1.69 -14.41
C ALA A 95 0.88 -1.74 -13.97
N MET A 96 1.23 -1.13 -12.83
CA MET A 96 2.59 -1.22 -12.27
C MET A 96 2.96 -2.67 -11.92
N ASP A 97 2.05 -3.41 -11.30
CA ASP A 97 2.24 -4.83 -10.97
C ASP A 97 2.47 -5.69 -12.22
N CYS A 98 1.81 -5.36 -13.33
CA CYS A 98 1.93 -6.03 -14.62
C CYS A 98 2.99 -5.41 -15.54
N GLN A 99 3.84 -4.51 -15.02
CA GLN A 99 4.89 -3.78 -15.76
C GLN A 99 4.39 -3.01 -17.02
N CYS A 100 3.09 -2.69 -17.07
CA CYS A 100 2.48 -1.89 -18.12
C CYS A 100 2.58 -0.39 -17.78
N PHE A 101 3.81 0.13 -17.72
CA PHE A 101 4.09 1.46 -17.18
C PHE A 101 3.43 2.61 -17.96
N ASP A 102 3.19 2.44 -19.26
CA ASP A 102 2.48 3.44 -20.07
C ASP A 102 1.03 3.63 -19.62
N VAL A 103 0.35 2.52 -19.30
CA VAL A 103 -1.03 2.55 -18.78
C VAL A 103 -1.06 3.21 -17.42
N ALA A 104 -0.12 2.86 -16.53
CA ALA A 104 0.01 3.50 -15.22
C ALA A 104 0.24 5.01 -15.35
N GLN A 105 1.17 5.42 -16.22
CA GLN A 105 1.49 6.82 -16.44
C GLN A 105 0.30 7.62 -16.98
N ASN A 106 -0.49 7.03 -17.89
CA ASN A 106 -1.68 7.67 -18.44
C ASN A 106 -2.77 7.86 -17.39
N CYS A 107 -3.01 6.86 -16.53
CA CYS A 107 -3.95 6.95 -15.42
C CYS A 107 -3.53 8.04 -14.42
N ILE A 108 -2.24 8.07 -14.07
CA ILE A 108 -1.67 9.07 -13.15
C ILE A 108 -1.76 10.48 -13.75
N LYS A 109 -1.46 10.67 -15.04
CA LYS A 109 -1.62 11.97 -15.72
C LYS A 109 -3.07 12.45 -15.70
N ALA A 110 -4.04 11.55 -15.90
CA ALA A 110 -5.45 11.89 -15.82
C ALA A 110 -5.84 12.35 -14.39
N LEU A 111 -5.32 11.67 -13.37
CA LEU A 111 -5.51 12.04 -11.96
C LEU A 111 -4.86 13.38 -11.63
N GLN A 112 -3.61 13.60 -12.06
CA GLN A 112 -2.88 14.85 -11.81
C GLN A 112 -3.59 16.05 -12.46
N LYS A 113 -4.13 15.89 -13.67
CA LYS A 113 -4.93 16.93 -14.33
C LYS A 113 -6.18 17.29 -13.54
N LYS A 114 -6.82 16.32 -12.89
CA LYS A 114 -8.06 16.52 -12.13
C LYS A 114 -7.80 17.05 -10.71
N PHE A 115 -6.74 16.57 -10.08
CA PHE A 115 -6.38 16.85 -8.69
C PHE A 115 -4.92 17.35 -8.62
N PRO A 116 -4.64 18.55 -9.15
CA PRO A 116 -3.31 19.12 -9.05
C PRO A 116 -2.89 19.20 -7.58
N GLU A 117 -1.61 18.96 -7.31
CA GLU A 117 -1.00 19.01 -5.95
C GLU A 117 -1.51 17.96 -4.95
N SER A 118 -2.33 17.00 -5.40
CA SER A 118 -2.81 15.92 -4.55
C SER A 118 -1.67 15.03 -4.08
N LYS A 119 -1.41 15.00 -2.77
CA LYS A 119 -0.42 14.09 -2.16
C LYS A 119 -0.72 12.62 -2.41
N ARG A 120 -2.00 12.26 -2.62
CA ARG A 120 -2.39 10.90 -3.02
C ARG A 120 -1.90 10.57 -4.44
N VAL A 121 -1.96 11.53 -5.36
CA VAL A 121 -1.41 11.37 -6.71
C VAL A 121 0.13 11.36 -6.66
N GLY A 122 0.74 12.23 -5.86
CA GLY A 122 2.20 12.21 -5.64
C GLY A 122 2.71 10.86 -5.11
N ARG A 123 1.97 10.19 -4.21
CA ARG A 123 2.31 8.82 -3.79
C ARG A 123 2.24 7.80 -4.93
N LEU A 124 1.29 7.93 -5.86
CA LEU A 124 1.21 7.06 -7.04
C LEU A 124 2.37 7.32 -8.02
N GLU A 125 2.80 8.58 -8.17
CA GLU A 125 3.97 8.95 -8.96
C GLU A 125 5.25 8.34 -8.37
N ALA A 126 5.45 8.46 -7.04
CA ALA A 126 6.57 7.83 -6.36
C ALA A 126 6.57 6.31 -6.50
N LEU A 127 5.40 5.66 -6.39
CA LEU A 127 5.26 4.22 -6.64
C LEU A 127 5.59 3.84 -8.10
N LEU A 128 5.28 4.68 -9.07
CA LEU A 128 5.62 4.44 -10.47
C LEU A 128 7.12 4.53 -10.71
N LEU A 129 7.80 5.52 -10.11
CA LEU A 129 9.26 5.63 -10.14
C LEU A 129 9.91 4.38 -9.55
N GLU A 130 9.42 3.93 -8.40
CA GLU A 130 9.88 2.71 -7.75
C GLU A 130 9.65 1.47 -8.64
N ALA A 131 8.45 1.32 -9.22
CA ALA A 131 8.11 0.19 -10.08
C ALA A 131 8.97 0.14 -11.36
N LYS A 132 9.43 1.30 -11.84
CA LYS A 132 10.39 1.43 -12.96
C LYS A 132 11.85 1.18 -12.54
N GLY A 133 12.13 1.01 -11.25
CA GLY A 133 13.48 0.86 -10.72
C GLY A 133 14.28 2.17 -10.66
N LEU A 134 13.60 3.32 -10.75
CA LEU A 134 14.22 4.65 -10.64
C LEU A 134 14.37 5.02 -9.15
N TRP A 135 15.23 4.29 -8.45
CA TRP A 135 15.29 4.31 -6.98
C TRP A 135 15.65 5.67 -6.38
N GLY A 136 16.53 6.43 -7.04
CA GLY A 136 16.92 7.77 -6.59
C GLY A 136 15.75 8.74 -6.65
N GLU A 137 15.09 8.83 -7.80
CA GLU A 137 13.91 9.68 -7.99
C GLU A 137 12.75 9.28 -7.07
N ALA A 138 12.55 7.96 -6.87
CA ALA A 138 11.54 7.47 -5.94
C ALA A 138 11.82 7.91 -4.49
N GLU A 139 13.08 7.82 -4.04
CA GLU A 139 13.49 8.25 -2.70
C GLU A 139 13.35 9.76 -2.50
N GLU A 140 13.69 10.56 -3.51
CA GLU A 140 13.47 12.02 -3.51
C GLU A 140 11.97 12.35 -3.42
N ALA A 141 11.14 11.69 -4.21
CA ALA A 141 9.69 11.89 -4.19
C ALA A 141 9.09 11.50 -2.81
N TYR A 142 9.51 10.37 -2.24
CA TYR A 142 9.07 9.97 -0.91
C TYR A 142 9.56 10.91 0.20
N SER A 143 10.79 11.43 0.08
CA SER A 143 11.32 12.40 1.04
C SER A 143 10.54 13.71 1.00
N SER A 144 10.25 14.24 -0.19
CA SER A 144 9.42 15.44 -0.36
C SER A 144 8.02 15.26 0.24
N LEU A 145 7.38 14.11 0.02
CA LEU A 145 6.07 13.82 0.62
C LEU A 145 6.10 13.76 2.17
N LEU A 146 7.24 13.38 2.76
CA LEU A 146 7.44 13.38 4.21
C LEU A 146 7.74 14.77 4.77
N GLU A 147 8.29 15.69 3.97
CA GLU A 147 8.41 17.10 4.38
C GLU A 147 7.02 17.71 4.60
N ASP A 148 6.06 17.38 3.74
CA ASP A 148 4.67 17.82 3.88
C ASP A 148 3.93 17.12 5.02
N ASN A 149 4.14 15.81 5.19
CA ASN A 149 3.52 15.02 6.25
C ASN A 149 4.54 14.06 6.89
N PRO A 150 5.26 14.51 7.93
CA PRO A 150 6.28 13.71 8.60
C PRO A 150 5.75 12.43 9.25
N LEU A 151 4.43 12.34 9.45
CA LEU A 151 3.76 11.23 10.14
C LEU A 151 3.14 10.20 9.18
N ASP A 152 3.43 10.27 7.87
CA ASP A 152 2.97 9.24 6.91
C ASP A 152 3.74 7.92 7.11
N GLN A 153 3.22 7.05 7.96
CA GLN A 153 3.81 5.74 8.27
C GLN A 153 4.01 4.87 7.03
N ALA A 154 3.14 4.98 6.02
CA ALA A 154 3.23 4.15 4.82
C ALA A 154 4.47 4.50 4.02
N ILE A 155 4.80 5.79 3.91
CA ILE A 155 6.00 6.25 3.20
C ILE A 155 7.26 5.84 3.95
N HIS A 156 7.32 6.02 5.27
CA HIS A 156 8.45 5.55 6.07
C HIS A 156 8.72 4.05 5.88
N LYS A 157 7.68 3.21 6.01
CA LYS A 157 7.79 1.76 5.79
C LYS A 157 8.23 1.41 4.37
N ARG A 158 7.80 2.20 3.38
CA ARG A 158 8.19 2.00 1.98
C ARG A 158 9.68 2.29 1.74
N ARG A 159 10.21 3.39 2.27
CA ARG A 159 11.64 3.74 2.18
C ARG A 159 12.55 2.69 2.84
N VAL A 160 12.12 2.12 3.98
CA VAL A 160 12.79 0.98 4.61
C VAL A 160 12.80 -0.24 3.68
N ALA A 161 11.65 -0.57 3.06
CA ALA A 161 11.55 -1.69 2.14
C ALA A 161 12.45 -1.53 0.89
N ILE A 162 12.51 -0.32 0.32
CA ILE A 162 13.41 0.01 -0.80
C ILE A 162 14.88 -0.17 -0.39
N SER A 163 15.27 0.36 0.77
CA SER A 163 16.65 0.23 1.29
C SER A 163 17.05 -1.23 1.47
N LYS A 164 16.13 -2.08 1.93
CA LYS A 164 16.35 -3.53 2.03
C LYS A 164 16.48 -4.19 0.65
N ALA A 165 15.60 -3.86 -0.30
CA ALA A 165 15.64 -4.41 -1.65
C ALA A 165 16.94 -4.06 -2.39
N LEU A 166 17.52 -2.90 -2.12
CA LEU A 166 18.82 -2.46 -2.65
C LEU A 166 20.04 -3.05 -1.93
N GLY A 167 19.84 -3.93 -0.94
CA GLY A 167 20.95 -4.50 -0.17
C GLY A 167 21.69 -3.48 0.69
N LYS A 168 21.00 -2.45 1.18
CA LYS A 168 21.55 -1.40 2.06
C LYS A 168 21.02 -1.54 3.50
N PRO A 169 21.40 -2.59 4.24
CA PRO A 169 20.83 -2.87 5.57
C PRO A 169 21.15 -1.78 6.61
N SER A 170 22.31 -1.13 6.51
CA SER A 170 22.66 0.00 7.41
C SER A 170 21.70 1.18 7.26
N LEU A 171 21.36 1.54 6.02
CA LEU A 171 20.38 2.60 5.75
C LEU A 171 18.98 2.18 6.23
N ALA A 172 18.61 0.92 6.04
CA ALA A 172 17.33 0.41 6.56
C ALA A 172 17.24 0.50 8.09
N ILE A 173 18.33 0.20 8.81
CA ILE A 173 18.44 0.38 10.27
C ILE A 173 18.28 1.86 10.65
N GLU A 174 18.98 2.76 9.99
CA GLU A 174 18.87 4.21 10.24
C GLU A 174 17.44 4.72 10.05
N LEU A 175 16.78 4.32 8.95
CA LEU A 175 15.40 4.69 8.66
C LEU A 175 14.42 4.10 9.68
N LEU A 176 14.62 2.85 10.11
CA LEU A 176 13.79 2.21 11.13
C LEU A 176 13.93 2.85 12.50
N ASN A 177 15.15 3.22 12.91
CA ASN A 177 15.36 3.95 14.17
C ASN A 177 14.63 5.30 14.14
N LYS A 178 14.78 6.08 13.07
CA LYS A 178 14.03 7.35 12.88
C LYS A 178 12.52 7.15 12.90
N TYR A 179 12.02 6.09 12.26
CA TYR A 179 10.61 5.73 12.29
C TYR A 179 10.14 5.40 13.72
N LEU A 180 10.91 4.61 14.47
CA LEU A 180 10.58 4.17 15.82
C LEU A 180 10.67 5.28 16.88
N GLU A 181 11.44 6.34 16.62
CA GLU A 181 11.39 7.58 17.41
C GLU A 181 10.00 8.24 17.35
N LEU A 182 9.34 8.16 16.19
CA LEU A 182 7.98 8.70 15.97
C LEU A 182 6.88 7.71 16.37
N PHE A 183 7.11 6.41 16.14
CA PHE A 183 6.09 5.35 16.24
C PHE A 183 6.55 4.21 17.16
N MET A 184 6.98 4.54 18.37
CA MET A 184 7.56 3.61 19.35
C MET A 184 6.68 2.40 19.71
N ALA A 185 5.36 2.49 19.53
CA ALA A 185 4.41 1.41 19.81
C ALA A 185 4.25 0.41 18.65
N ASP A 186 4.93 0.61 17.52
CA ASP A 186 4.87 -0.30 16.37
C ASP A 186 5.76 -1.53 16.58
N HIS A 187 5.17 -2.58 17.16
CA HIS A 187 5.86 -3.84 17.43
C HIS A 187 6.38 -4.54 16.17
N ASP A 188 5.72 -4.37 15.01
CA ASP A 188 6.17 -4.97 13.75
C ASP A 188 7.45 -4.29 13.24
N ALA A 189 7.56 -2.97 13.42
CA ALA A 189 8.79 -2.24 13.08
C ALA A 189 9.96 -2.61 14.00
N TRP A 190 9.73 -2.78 15.30
CA TRP A 190 10.75 -3.29 16.23
C TRP A 190 11.22 -4.69 15.84
N ARG A 191 10.29 -5.59 15.53
CA ARG A 191 10.61 -6.94 15.05
C ARG A 191 11.42 -6.89 13.76
N GLN A 192 11.03 -6.04 12.81
CA GLN A 192 11.76 -5.89 11.56
C GLN A 192 13.19 -5.38 11.78
N LEU A 193 13.40 -4.44 12.72
CA LEU A 193 14.72 -3.95 13.08
C LEU A 193 15.59 -5.08 13.68
N ALA A 194 15.03 -5.87 14.60
CA ALA A 194 15.72 -7.03 15.17
C ALA A 194 16.09 -8.08 14.11
N GLU A 195 15.19 -8.37 13.16
CA GLU A 195 15.46 -9.30 12.04
C GLU A 195 16.65 -8.83 11.17
N ILE A 196 16.77 -7.51 10.93
CA ILE A 196 17.92 -6.97 10.19
C ILE A 196 19.20 -7.13 11.02
N TYR A 197 19.19 -6.81 12.32
CA TYR A 197 20.36 -7.01 13.18
C TYR A 197 20.80 -8.49 13.24
N LEU A 198 19.86 -9.43 13.32
CA LEU A 198 20.16 -10.87 13.27
C LEU A 198 20.85 -11.25 11.95
N SER A 199 20.37 -10.73 10.81
CA SER A 199 20.99 -10.99 9.51
C SER A 199 22.44 -10.47 9.41
N LEU A 200 22.78 -9.46 10.21
CA LEU A 200 24.12 -8.89 10.33
C LEU A 200 24.94 -9.48 11.49
N GLN A 201 24.44 -10.52 12.17
CA GLN A 201 25.07 -11.14 13.35
C GLN A 201 25.27 -10.18 14.54
N MET A 202 24.48 -9.11 14.60
CA MET A 202 24.51 -8.10 15.66
C MET A 202 23.58 -8.50 16.83
N TYR A 203 23.90 -9.62 17.48
CA TYR A 203 23.01 -10.26 18.45
C TYR A 203 22.67 -9.40 19.67
N LYS A 204 23.58 -8.52 20.10
CA LYS A 204 23.34 -7.62 21.25
C LYS A 204 22.26 -6.58 20.96
N GLN A 205 22.16 -6.12 19.72
CA GLN A 205 21.17 -5.15 19.27
C GLN A 205 19.85 -5.81 18.88
N ALA A 206 19.87 -7.10 18.55
CA ALA A 206 18.69 -7.87 18.18
C ALA A 206 17.85 -8.36 19.37
N ALA A 207 18.46 -8.47 20.56
CA ALA A 207 17.82 -8.95 21.79
C ALA A 207 17.16 -7.81 22.57
#